data_AF-A0A6I5N9Y4-F1
#
_entry.id   AF-A0A6I5N9Y4-F1
#
_cell.length_a   1.000
_cell.length_b   1.000
_cell.length_c   1.000
_cell.angle_alpha   90.00
_cell.angle_beta   90.00
_cell.angle_gamma   90.00
#
_symmetry.space_group_name_H-M   'P 1'
#
loop_
_entity.id
_entity.type
_entity.pdbx_description
1 polymer ?
#
loop_
_entity_poly.entity_id
_entity_poly.type
_entity_poly.pdbx_seq_one_letter_code
_entity_poly.pdbx_strand_id
1 'polypeptide(L)' 'RNSQYLDAAILIETGFVTGAEDAPNLRDPLWQTRMAAAIAQGILTYLQR' A
#
# COMPACT_ATOMS: atom_id res chain seq x y z
N ARG A 1 19.77 16.27 -12.43
CA ARG A 1 18.39 16.62 -12.01
C ARG A 1 17.53 15.43 -12.39
N ASN A 2 17.28 14.58 -11.41
CA ASN A 2 16.95 13.17 -11.61
C ASN A 2 15.48 13.01 -12.00
N SER A 3 15.25 12.72 -13.27
CA SER A 3 13.95 12.33 -13.84
C SER A 3 13.69 10.82 -13.69
N GLN A 4 14.46 10.09 -12.88
CA GLN A 4 14.48 8.62 -12.89
C GLN A 4 13.35 7.97 -12.05
N TYR A 5 12.64 8.74 -11.22
CA TYR A 5 11.62 8.19 -10.31
C TYR A 5 10.18 8.31 -10.83
N LEU A 6 9.94 9.05 -11.92
CA LEU A 6 8.57 9.28 -12.45
C LEU A 6 8.00 8.08 -13.23
N ASP A 7 8.82 7.06 -13.52
CA ASP A 7 8.41 5.87 -14.29
C ASP A 7 8.24 4.60 -13.42
N ALA A 8 8.41 4.71 -12.09
CA ALA A 8 8.29 3.57 -11.19
C ALA A 8 6.81 3.26 -10.89
N ALA A 9 6.34 2.10 -11.34
CA ALA A 9 5.00 1.59 -11.08
C ALA A 9 5.05 0.20 -10.43
N ILE A 10 4.18 -0.02 -9.43
CA ILE A 10 3.96 -1.32 -8.81
C ILE A 10 2.45 -1.54 -8.59
N LEU A 11 2.05 -2.80 -8.54
CA LEU A 11 0.72 -3.22 -8.12
C LEU A 11 0.84 -3.86 -6.73
N ILE A 12 -0.03 -3.46 -5.81
CA ILE A 12 -0.11 -4.04 -4.46
C ILE A 12 -1.48 -4.69 -4.33
N GLU A 13 -1.49 -6.00 -4.16
CA GLU A 13 -2.67 -6.73 -3.68
C GLU A 13 -2.74 -6.58 -2.15
N THR A 14 -3.76 -5.90 -1.64
CA THR A 14 -3.91 -5.62 -0.20
C THR A 14 -4.53 -6.79 0.58
N GLY A 15 -4.95 -7.85 -0.11
CA GLY A 15 -5.53 -9.07 0.46
C GLY A 15 -6.50 -9.76 -0.50
N PHE A 16 -6.99 -10.95 -0.12
CA PHE A 16 -7.99 -11.70 -0.89
C PHE A 16 -9.42 -11.40 -0.41
N VAL A 17 -10.32 -11.00 -1.33
CA VAL A 17 -11.72 -10.66 -1.00
C VAL A 17 -12.57 -11.85 -0.53
N THR A 18 -12.12 -13.08 -0.78
CA THR A 18 -12.72 -14.33 -0.30
C THR A 18 -11.93 -14.98 0.83
N GLY A 19 -10.82 -14.39 1.27
CA GLY A 19 -9.99 -14.94 2.34
C GLY A 19 -10.64 -14.79 3.71
N ALA A 20 -10.53 -15.81 4.56
CA ALA A 20 -11.16 -15.80 5.88
C ALA A 20 -10.62 -14.69 6.80
N GLU A 21 -9.34 -14.32 6.66
CA GLU A 21 -8.69 -13.25 7.43
C GLU A 21 -8.73 -11.90 6.71
N ASP A 22 -8.43 -11.88 5.41
CA ASP A 22 -8.37 -10.63 4.65
C ASP A 22 -9.75 -10.01 4.41
N ALA A 23 -10.78 -10.81 4.11
CA ALA A 23 -12.10 -10.28 3.77
C ALA A 23 -12.78 -9.45 4.88
N PRO A 24 -12.70 -9.79 6.19
CA PRO A 24 -13.17 -8.90 7.25
C PRO A 24 -12.27 -7.68 7.40
N ASN A 25 -10.95 -7.84 7.34
CA ASN A 25 -9.99 -6.73 7.44
C ASN A 25 -10.19 -5.69 6.32
N LEU A 26 -10.43 -6.14 5.08
CA LEU A 26 -10.70 -5.25 3.94
C LEU A 26 -12.01 -4.46 4.07
N ARG A 27 -12.91 -4.85 4.98
CA ARG A 27 -14.15 -4.12 5.30
C ARG A 27 -14.03 -3.21 6.53
N ASP A 28 -12.96 -3.34 7.31
CA ASP A 28 -12.72 -2.55 8.52
C ASP A 28 -12.04 -1.20 8.18
N PRO A 29 -12.68 -0.05 8.45
CA PRO A 29 -12.07 1.27 8.20
C PRO A 29 -10.76 1.52 8.97
N LEU A 30 -10.60 0.94 10.17
CA LEU A 30 -9.36 1.08 10.93
C LEU A 30 -8.22 0.31 10.26
N TRP A 31 -8.50 -0.91 9.77
CA TRP A 31 -7.54 -1.69 9.00
C TRP A 31 -7.15 -0.99 7.69
N GLN A 32 -8.12 -0.45 6.95
CA GLN A 32 -7.87 0.32 5.74
C GLN A 32 -6.96 1.52 6.00
N THR A 33 -7.20 2.26 7.09
CA THR A 33 -6.38 3.40 7.50
C THR A 33 -4.95 2.96 7.82
N ARG A 34 -4.77 1.84 8.53
CA ARG A 34 -3.45 1.26 8.82
C ARG A 34 -2.72 0.84 7.54
N MET A 35 -3.41 0.18 6.61
CA MET A 35 -2.84 -0.24 5.32
C MET A 35 -2.39 0.97 4.51
N ALA A 36 -3.22 2.01 4.42
CA ALA A 36 -2.89 3.26 3.72
C ALA A 36 -1.65 3.96 4.33
N ALA A 37 -1.56 4.03 5.66
CA ALA A 37 -0.40 4.59 6.34
C ALA A 37 0.89 3.81 6.06
N ALA A 38 0.82 2.48 6.02
CA ALA A 38 1.96 1.63 5.69
C ALA A 38 2.43 1.82 4.22
N ILE A 39 1.49 1.89 3.27
CA ILE A 39 1.80 2.16 1.86
C ILE A 39 2.45 3.55 1.71
N ALA A 40 1.87 4.58 2.35
CA ALA A 40 2.42 5.93 2.33
C ALA A 40 3.86 5.97 2.90
N GLN A 41 4.09 5.30 4.03
CA GLN A 41 5.43 5.20 4.61
C GLN A 41 6.42 4.51 3.67
N GLY A 42 6.00 3.43 2.98
CA GLY A 42 6.81 2.75 1.99
C GLY A 42 7.23 3.66 0.83
N ILE A 43 6.27 4.42 0.28
CA ILE A 43 6.52 5.40 -0.81
C ILE A 43 7.50 6.49 -0.34
N LEU A 44 7.27 7.09 0.83
CA LEU A 44 8.15 8.13 1.37
C LEU A 44 9.57 7.60 1.60
N THR A 45 9.69 6.37 2.11
CA THR A 45 10.98 5.70 2.31
C THR A 45 11.71 5.46 0.99
N TYR A 46 10.99 5.08 -0.07
CA TYR A 46 11.55 4.91 -1.42
C TYR A 46 12.05 6.23 -2.01
N LEU A 47 11.28 7.31 -1.89
CA LEU A 47 11.64 8.63 -2.43
C LEU A 47 12.82 9.29 -1.69
N GLN A 48 13.08 8.90 -0.45
CA GLN A 48 14.22 9.38 0.33
C GLN A 48 15.54 8.65 0.01
N ARG A 49 15.49 7.59 -0.81
CA ARG A 49 16.67 6.84 -1.27
C ARG A 49 17.13 7.31 -2.63
#